data_AF-A0A7J8V2N3-F1
#
_entry.id   AF-A0A7J8V2N3-F1
#
_cell.length_a   1.000
_cell.length_b   1.000
_cell.length_c   1.000
_cell.angle_alpha   90.00
_cell.angle_beta   90.00
_cell.angle_gamma   90.00
#
_symmetry.space_group_name_H-M   'P 1'
#
loop_
_entity.id
_entity.type
_entity.pdbx_description
1 polymer ?
#
loop_
_entity_poly.entity_id
_entity_poly.type
_entity_poly.pdbx_seq_one_letter_code
_entity_poly.pdbx_strand_id
1 'polypeptide(L)'
;MFDLFLLPLISNFYLMFLDAFDPLDPTGNITIKWDIVSWTADGYVAAVTMSNFQMYRGIMNPGWTLGWQWAKKEVIWSMVGAQTTEQGDCSKFKGNVPHCCKKNPIVVDLLPGVPYNQQFYNCCKAGVMSAWGQDPTGSVSAFQVSVGLAGTSNKTVKLPKNFNLLCPGLGYTCGPAKVVPSTVYLTPDRRRKTQGIDDMECDMHLFTISRLKEPELLCFVLVFL
;
A
#
# COMPACT_ATOMS: atom_id res chain seq x y z
N MET A 1 -9.07 -32.11 -63.45
CA MET A 1 -10.23 -31.56 -62.70
C MET A 1 -10.44 -32.48 -61.51
N PHE A 2 -10.17 -32.14 -60.26
CA PHE A 2 -9.95 -30.84 -59.63
C PHE A 2 -8.90 -30.99 -58.52
N ASP A 3 -7.87 -30.14 -58.55
CA ASP A 3 -7.00 -29.88 -57.40
C ASP A 3 -7.82 -29.11 -56.36
N LEU A 4 -7.91 -29.63 -55.13
CA LEU A 4 -8.54 -28.94 -54.01
C LEU A 4 -7.46 -28.48 -53.04
N PHE A 5 -7.07 -27.20 -53.20
CA PHE A 5 -6.22 -26.46 -52.28
C PHE A 5 -6.85 -26.43 -50.87
N LEU A 6 -6.16 -27.01 -49.89
CA LEU A 6 -6.44 -26.84 -48.46
C LEU A 6 -5.99 -25.43 -48.04
N LEU A 7 -6.95 -24.52 -47.82
CA LEU A 7 -6.70 -23.22 -47.21
C LEU A 7 -6.39 -23.39 -45.71
N PRO A 8 -5.37 -22.71 -45.15
CA PRO A 8 -5.14 -22.74 -43.72
C PRO A 8 -6.23 -21.93 -43.00
N LEU A 9 -6.92 -22.57 -42.06
CA LEU A 9 -7.80 -21.92 -41.10
C LEU A 9 -6.98 -20.92 -40.28
N ILE A 10 -7.07 -19.62 -40.63
CA ILE A 10 -6.57 -18.54 -39.80
C ILE A 10 -7.45 -18.50 -38.55
N SER A 11 -6.99 -19.16 -37.48
CA SER A 11 -7.56 -19.02 -36.15
C SER A 11 -7.36 -17.58 -35.70
N ASN A 12 -8.45 -16.81 -35.71
CA ASN A 12 -8.52 -15.49 -35.07
C ASN A 12 -8.37 -15.69 -33.56
N PHE A 13 -7.12 -15.67 -33.08
CA PHE A 13 -6.83 -15.53 -31.66
C PHE A 13 -7.17 -14.09 -31.23
N TYR A 14 -8.43 -13.88 -30.83
CA TYR A 14 -8.79 -12.71 -30.04
C TYR A 14 -8.07 -12.81 -28.69
N LEU A 15 -6.97 -12.08 -28.54
CA LEU A 15 -6.37 -11.81 -27.23
C LEU A 15 -7.34 -10.91 -26.44
N MET A 16 -8.20 -11.53 -25.62
CA MET A 16 -8.90 -10.79 -24.57
C MET A 16 -7.86 -10.35 -23.54
N PHE A 17 -7.58 -9.05 -23.48
CA PHE A 17 -6.99 -8.45 -22.29
C PHE A 17 -8.02 -8.55 -21.16
N LEU A 18 -7.87 -9.55 -20.29
CA LEU A 18 -8.59 -9.55 -19.01
C LEU A 18 -7.90 -8.53 -18.10
N ASP A 19 -8.43 -7.31 -18.10
CA ASP A 19 -8.26 -6.44 -16.95
C ASP A 19 -8.95 -7.11 -15.75
N ALA A 20 -8.38 -6.99 -14.57
CA ALA A 20 -8.90 -7.62 -13.36
C ALA A 20 -10.16 -6.86 -12.90
N PHE A 21 -11.27 -7.12 -13.58
CA PHE A 21 -12.56 -6.48 -13.36
C PHE A 21 -13.40 -7.36 -12.43
N ASP A 22 -13.84 -6.82 -11.30
CA ASP A 22 -14.92 -7.43 -10.51
C ASP A 22 -16.25 -6.97 -11.12
N PRO A 23 -17.02 -7.86 -11.80
CA PRO A 23 -18.27 -7.47 -12.45
C PRO A 23 -19.32 -6.93 -11.48
N LEU A 24 -19.19 -7.26 -10.19
CA LEU A 24 -20.09 -6.80 -9.13
C LEU A 24 -19.67 -5.45 -8.56
N ASP A 25 -18.43 -5.02 -8.80
CA ASP A 25 -17.92 -3.72 -8.33
C ASP A 25 -16.89 -3.12 -9.31
N PRO A 26 -17.37 -2.57 -10.46
CA PRO A 26 -16.54 -2.01 -11.53
C PRO A 26 -15.60 -0.87 -11.10
N THR A 27 -15.97 -0.18 -10.01
CA THR A 27 -15.33 1.05 -9.54
C THR A 27 -14.63 0.85 -8.20
N GLY A 28 -14.71 -0.34 -7.61
CA GLY A 28 -14.11 -0.63 -6.32
C GLY A 28 -12.59 -0.57 -6.38
N ASN A 29 -12.01 0.31 -5.56
CA ASN A 29 -10.57 0.41 -5.38
C ASN A 29 -10.22 0.45 -3.89
N ILE A 30 -8.95 0.21 -3.60
CA ILE A 30 -8.38 0.49 -2.28
C ILE A 30 -7.41 1.65 -2.50
N THR A 31 -7.56 2.74 -1.76
CA THR A 31 -6.63 3.85 -1.85
C THR A 31 -5.70 3.86 -0.66
N ILE A 32 -4.45 4.18 -0.93
CA ILE A 32 -3.43 4.41 0.09
C ILE A 32 -3.05 5.87 0.00
N LYS A 33 -3.19 6.55 1.13
CA LYS A 33 -2.85 7.95 1.28
C LYS A 33 -1.69 8.10 2.24
N TRP A 34 -0.68 8.83 1.81
CA TRP A 34 0.55 9.10 2.55
C TRP A 34 0.67 10.60 2.80
N ASP A 35 0.38 11.00 4.03
CA ASP A 35 0.31 12.42 4.39
C ASP A 35 1.47 12.78 5.33
N ILE A 36 2.29 13.74 4.93
CA ILE A 36 3.39 14.26 5.75
C ILE A 36 2.82 15.28 6.75
N VAL A 37 2.73 14.89 8.02
CA VAL A 37 2.11 15.72 9.06
C VAL A 37 3.09 16.69 9.72
N SER A 38 4.38 16.33 9.78
CA SER A 38 5.41 17.19 10.37
C SER A 38 6.81 16.81 9.93
N TRP A 39 7.73 17.78 9.93
CA TRP A 39 9.16 17.55 9.71
C TRP A 39 9.87 17.19 11.02
N THR A 40 10.85 16.31 10.93
CA THR A 40 11.80 16.02 12.01
C THR A 40 13.19 16.53 11.64
N ALA A 41 14.15 16.41 12.55
CA ALA A 41 15.52 16.87 12.31
C ALA A 41 16.21 16.14 11.15
N ASP A 42 15.83 14.88 10.90
CA ASP A 42 16.47 13.98 9.93
C ASP A 42 15.46 13.32 8.96
N GLY A 43 14.21 13.78 8.94
CA GLY A 43 13.16 13.24 8.09
C GLY A 43 11.79 13.84 8.38
N TYR A 44 10.77 13.00 8.52
CA TYR A 44 9.39 13.45 8.69
C TYR A 44 8.52 12.40 9.39
N VAL A 45 7.39 12.85 9.94
CA VAL A 45 6.31 11.98 10.40
C VAL A 45 5.22 11.99 9.35
N ALA A 46 4.72 10.80 8.98
CA ALA A 46 3.61 10.64 8.07
C ALA A 46 2.47 9.82 8.68
N ALA A 47 1.23 10.22 8.36
CA ALA A 47 0.03 9.43 8.58
C ALA A 47 -0.28 8.67 7.29
N VAL A 48 -0.40 7.35 7.40
CA VAL A 48 -0.76 6.49 6.28
C VAL A 48 -2.18 5.99 6.49
N THR A 49 -3.07 6.33 5.56
CA THR A 49 -4.47 5.91 5.60
C THR A 49 -4.75 4.99 4.43
N MET A 50 -5.39 3.87 4.72
CA MET A 50 -5.91 2.95 3.72
C MET A 50 -7.43 2.95 3.79
N SER A 51 -8.05 3.15 2.64
CA SER A 51 -9.50 3.20 2.49
C SER A 51 -9.94 2.16 1.47
N ASN A 52 -10.76 1.21 1.91
CA ASN A 52 -11.38 0.24 1.03
C ASN A 52 -12.72 0.81 0.52
N PHE A 53 -12.75 1.22 -0.75
CA PHE A 53 -13.98 1.71 -1.40
C PHE A 53 -14.73 0.61 -2.16
N GLN A 54 -14.35 -0.66 -1.97
CA GLN A 54 -15.11 -1.76 -2.54
C GLN A 54 -16.46 -1.92 -1.85
N MET A 55 -17.54 -2.10 -2.61
CA MET A 55 -18.92 -2.13 -2.10
C MET A 55 -19.23 -3.42 -1.33
N TYR A 56 -18.71 -4.56 -1.81
CA TYR A 56 -19.08 -5.89 -1.28
C TYR A 56 -17.92 -6.71 -0.73
N ARG A 57 -16.68 -6.29 -1.01
CA ARG A 57 -15.47 -7.05 -0.66
C ARG A 57 -14.72 -6.39 0.49
N GLY A 58 -14.73 -7.04 1.65
CA GLY A 58 -13.87 -6.69 2.77
C GLY A 58 -12.56 -7.47 2.75
N ILE A 59 -11.56 -6.94 3.45
CA ILE A 59 -10.33 -7.65 3.81
C ILE A 59 -10.61 -8.38 5.12
N MET A 60 -10.68 -9.70 5.07
CA MET A 60 -10.90 -10.55 6.24
C MET A 60 -9.56 -10.98 6.86
N ASN A 61 -9.58 -11.75 7.96
CA ASN A 61 -8.38 -12.37 8.50
C ASN A 61 -7.68 -13.26 7.45
N PRO A 62 -6.34 -13.29 7.36
CA PRO A 62 -5.33 -12.69 8.25
C PRO A 62 -5.04 -11.18 8.07
N GLY A 63 -5.89 -10.44 7.35
CA GLY A 63 -5.77 -8.99 7.21
C GLY A 63 -4.85 -8.55 6.09
N TRP A 64 -4.71 -7.23 5.94
CA TRP A 64 -3.82 -6.63 4.95
C TRP A 64 -2.36 -6.68 5.39
N THR A 65 -1.47 -6.74 4.39
CA THR A 65 -0.02 -6.57 4.54
C THR A 65 0.44 -5.55 3.52
N LEU A 66 1.02 -4.45 3.98
CA LEU A 66 1.47 -3.35 3.12
C LEU A 66 3.00 -3.33 3.01
N GLY A 67 3.50 -3.41 1.80
CA GLY A 67 4.92 -3.22 1.48
C GLY A 67 5.14 -1.99 0.61
N TRP A 68 6.30 -1.36 0.74
CA TRP A 68 6.75 -0.32 -0.19
C TRP A 68 8.27 -0.34 -0.29
N GLN A 69 8.82 0.49 -1.16
CA GLN A 69 10.25 0.65 -1.35
C GLN A 69 10.68 2.10 -1.12
N TRP A 70 11.70 2.27 -0.28
CA TRP A 70 12.34 3.56 -0.07
C TRP A 70 13.11 4.01 -1.32
N ALA A 71 13.00 5.30 -1.64
CA ALA A 71 13.63 5.88 -2.82
C ALA A 71 15.16 6.01 -2.66
N LYS A 72 15.64 6.23 -1.44
CA LYS A 72 17.06 6.39 -1.11
C LYS A 72 17.47 5.38 -0.03
N LYS A 73 17.79 5.86 1.18
CA LYS A 73 18.31 5.12 2.33
C LYS A 73 17.53 5.46 3.61
N GLU A 74 16.26 5.78 3.42
CA GLU A 74 15.33 6.09 4.51
C GLU A 74 15.18 4.88 5.44
N VAL A 75 14.88 5.16 6.70
CA VAL A 75 14.64 4.16 7.76
C VAL A 75 13.38 4.51 8.53
N ILE A 76 12.80 3.55 9.24
CA ILE A 76 11.65 3.78 10.12
C ILE A 76 12.17 3.91 11.55
N TRP A 77 12.04 5.10 12.14
CA TRP A 77 12.38 5.32 13.54
C TRP A 77 11.37 4.68 14.48
N SER A 78 10.09 4.89 14.22
CA SER A 78 9.00 4.37 15.06
C SER A 78 7.69 4.28 14.27
N MET A 79 6.77 3.45 14.76
CA MET A 79 5.42 3.29 14.21
C MET A 79 4.38 3.26 15.34
N VAL A 80 3.17 3.73 15.03
CA VAL A 80 2.01 3.70 15.92
C VAL A 80 0.81 3.22 15.11
N GLY A 81 0.03 2.28 15.66
CA GLY A 81 -1.12 1.66 14.98
C GLY A 81 -0.77 0.51 14.04
N ALA A 82 0.50 0.35 13.64
CA ALA A 82 0.97 -0.76 12.82
C ALA A 82 2.42 -1.11 13.18
N GLN A 83 2.89 -2.27 12.73
CA GLN A 83 4.24 -2.76 13.00
C GLN A 83 4.85 -3.43 11.76
N THR A 84 6.16 -3.24 11.57
CA THR A 84 6.91 -4.01 10.57
C THR A 84 7.10 -5.46 10.99
N THR A 85 6.99 -6.39 10.04
CA THR A 85 7.22 -7.82 10.29
C THR A 85 8.69 -8.16 10.55
N GLU A 86 9.60 -7.37 9.99
CA GLU A 86 11.05 -7.55 10.11
C GLU A 86 11.76 -6.22 10.35
N GLN A 87 12.80 -6.23 11.19
CA GLN A 87 13.63 -5.04 11.45
C GLN A 87 14.73 -4.86 10.39
N GLY A 88 15.34 -5.96 9.91
CA GLY A 88 16.49 -5.93 8.99
C GLY A 88 17.83 -5.59 9.65
N ASP A 89 18.86 -5.34 8.84
CA ASP A 89 20.19 -5.00 9.32
C ASP A 89 20.31 -3.51 9.68
N CYS A 90 20.16 -3.21 10.97
CA CYS A 90 20.33 -1.88 11.55
C CYS A 90 21.74 -1.64 12.16
N SER A 91 22.75 -2.48 11.87
CA SER A 91 24.08 -2.42 12.49
C SER A 91 24.81 -1.07 12.34
N LYS A 92 24.42 -0.25 11.35
CA LYS A 92 24.97 1.09 11.12
C LYS A 92 24.61 2.10 12.20
N PHE A 93 23.53 1.87 12.96
CA PHE A 93 23.05 2.78 14.00
C PHE A 93 23.61 2.35 15.36
N LYS A 94 24.47 3.19 15.94
CA LYS A 94 25.03 2.97 17.28
C LYS A 94 24.25 3.81 18.29
N GLY A 95 23.58 3.17 19.26
CA GLY A 95 22.75 3.83 20.27
C GLY A 95 21.26 3.61 20.00
N ASN A 96 20.57 4.62 19.45
CA ASN A 96 19.16 4.49 19.07
C ASN A 96 19.05 3.68 17.78
N VAL A 97 18.54 2.45 17.91
CA VAL A 97 18.29 1.55 16.78
C VAL A 97 16.90 1.86 16.20
N PRO A 98 16.78 2.11 14.89
CA PRO A 98 15.47 2.30 14.26
C PRO A 98 14.59 1.06 14.37
N HIS A 99 13.27 1.27 14.34
CA HIS A 99 12.27 0.21 14.28
C HIS A 99 12.44 -0.72 13.06
N CYS A 100 12.83 -0.16 11.91
CA CYS A 100 13.14 -0.95 10.71
C CYS A 100 14.16 -0.23 9.81
N CYS A 101 15.16 -0.97 9.33
CA CYS A 101 16.20 -0.49 8.41
C CYS A 101 16.15 -1.16 7.03
N LYS A 102 15.15 -2.01 6.75
CA LYS A 102 15.00 -2.60 5.42
C LYS A 102 14.63 -1.53 4.40
N LYS A 103 15.19 -1.66 3.20
CA LYS A 103 14.85 -0.80 2.06
C LYS A 103 13.40 -1.03 1.58
N ASN A 104 12.90 -2.24 1.77
CA ASN A 104 11.57 -2.71 1.43
C ASN A 104 10.85 -3.22 2.69
N PRO A 105 10.39 -2.33 3.58
CA PRO A 105 9.66 -2.74 4.77
C PRO A 105 8.33 -3.39 4.39
N ILE A 106 7.92 -4.36 5.21
CA ILE A 106 6.60 -4.98 5.17
C ILE A 106 5.92 -4.66 6.50
N VAL A 107 4.72 -4.10 6.43
CA VAL A 107 3.95 -3.60 7.56
C VAL A 107 2.63 -4.34 7.65
N VAL A 108 2.27 -4.67 8.88
CA VAL A 108 0.98 -5.25 9.24
C VAL A 108 0.33 -4.40 10.32
N ASP A 109 -0.99 -4.43 10.38
CA ASP A 109 -1.76 -3.80 11.44
C ASP A 109 -1.49 -4.47 12.79
N LEU A 110 -1.72 -3.73 13.88
CA LEU A 110 -1.67 -4.31 15.21
C LEU A 110 -2.90 -5.16 15.52
N LEU A 111 -2.78 -6.07 16.48
CA LEU A 111 -3.91 -6.86 16.97
C LEU A 111 -4.84 -6.01 17.85
N PRO A 112 -6.14 -6.37 17.96
CA PRO A 112 -7.03 -5.76 18.93
C PRO A 112 -6.50 -5.90 20.37
N GLY A 113 -6.70 -4.87 21.20
CA GLY A 113 -6.30 -4.88 22.61
C GLY A 113 -4.90 -4.33 22.90
N VAL A 114 -4.20 -3.76 21.90
CA VAL A 114 -2.95 -3.02 22.12
C VAL A 114 -3.15 -1.82 23.06
N PRO A 115 -2.13 -1.43 23.83
CA PRO A 115 -2.24 -0.30 24.76
C PRO A 115 -2.46 1.03 24.03
N TYR A 116 -3.17 1.96 24.68
CA TYR A 116 -3.62 3.23 24.07
C TYR A 116 -2.49 4.08 23.48
N ASN A 117 -1.29 4.02 24.06
CA ASN A 117 -0.11 4.74 23.57
C ASN A 117 0.43 4.22 22.22
N GLN A 118 0.03 3.01 21.82
CA GLN A 118 0.40 2.39 20.54
C GLN A 118 -0.76 2.40 19.54
N GLN A 119 -1.93 2.90 19.95
CA GLN A 119 -3.09 3.02 19.08
C GLN A 119 -3.03 4.29 18.23
N PHE A 120 -3.54 4.16 17.03
CA PHE A 120 -3.82 5.24 16.11
C PHE A 120 -5.29 5.20 15.70
N TYR A 121 -5.81 6.23 15.02
CA TYR A 121 -7.21 6.22 14.63
C TYR A 121 -7.49 5.08 13.64
N ASN A 122 -8.62 4.38 13.81
CA ASN A 122 -9.06 3.27 12.96
C ASN A 122 -8.03 2.13 12.75
N CYS A 123 -6.99 2.03 13.58
CA CYS A 123 -6.02 0.94 13.54
C CYS A 123 -6.53 -0.31 14.28
N CYS A 124 -5.63 -1.29 14.33
CA CYS A 124 -5.56 -2.28 15.38
C CYS A 124 -6.69 -3.32 15.31
N LYS A 125 -7.09 -3.64 14.08
CA LYS A 125 -8.13 -4.62 13.73
C LYS A 125 -7.50 -5.89 13.14
N ALA A 126 -6.21 -6.15 13.41
CA ALA A 126 -5.45 -7.23 12.78
C ALA A 126 -5.48 -7.17 11.24
N GLY A 127 -5.61 -5.97 10.67
CA GLY A 127 -5.60 -5.75 9.23
C GLY A 127 -6.95 -6.05 8.57
N VAL A 128 -8.00 -6.29 9.35
CA VAL A 128 -9.36 -6.45 8.83
C VAL A 128 -9.93 -5.09 8.44
N MET A 129 -10.48 -5.01 7.24
CA MET A 129 -11.19 -3.82 6.74
C MET A 129 -12.50 -4.25 6.10
N SER A 130 -13.61 -3.64 6.53
CA SER A 130 -14.92 -3.91 5.95
C SER A 130 -14.98 -3.42 4.49
N ALA A 131 -15.96 -3.93 3.75
CA ALA A 131 -16.36 -3.30 2.49
C ALA A 131 -17.07 -1.97 2.79
N TRP A 132 -16.88 -0.96 1.95
CA TRP A 132 -17.54 0.34 2.07
C TRP A 132 -19.07 0.21 2.13
N GLY A 133 -19.65 -0.66 1.30
CA GLY A 133 -21.10 -0.86 1.25
C GLY A 133 -21.69 -1.54 2.48
N GLN A 134 -20.87 -2.23 3.26
CA GLN A 134 -21.31 -2.91 4.49
C GLN A 134 -21.10 -2.03 5.72
N ASP A 135 -19.89 -1.48 5.86
CA ASP A 135 -19.51 -0.61 6.98
C ASP A 135 -18.43 0.39 6.53
N PRO A 136 -18.84 1.62 6.18
CA PRO A 136 -17.93 2.70 5.79
C PRO A 136 -16.93 3.11 6.89
N THR A 137 -17.23 2.83 8.17
CA THR A 137 -16.34 3.17 9.28
C THR A 137 -15.29 2.10 9.51
N GLY A 138 -15.66 0.83 9.29
CA GLY A 138 -14.79 -0.32 9.32
C GLY A 138 -13.91 -0.47 8.08
N SER A 139 -14.24 0.20 6.98
CA SER A 139 -13.50 0.15 5.71
C SER A 139 -12.24 1.03 5.66
N VAL A 140 -11.90 1.68 6.77
CA VAL A 140 -10.69 2.51 6.90
C VAL A 140 -9.76 1.90 7.94
N SER A 141 -8.46 1.90 7.61
CA SER A 141 -7.35 1.54 8.49
C SER A 141 -6.28 2.60 8.40
N ALA A 142 -5.68 3.00 9.51
CA ALA A 142 -4.60 3.99 9.47
C ALA A 142 -3.53 3.72 10.51
N PHE A 143 -2.33 4.21 10.23
CA PHE A 143 -1.20 4.16 11.13
C PHE A 143 -0.30 5.38 10.93
N GLN A 144 0.57 5.64 11.89
CA GLN A 144 1.57 6.69 11.81
C GLN A 144 2.97 6.07 11.73
N VAL A 145 3.82 6.67 10.90
CA VAL A 145 5.20 6.27 10.71
C VAL A 145 6.12 7.48 10.85
N SER A 146 7.18 7.33 11.65
CA SER A 146 8.27 8.31 11.73
C SER A 146 9.43 7.83 10.85
N VAL A 147 9.74 8.59 9.81
CA VAL A 147 10.75 8.27 8.80
C VAL A 147 12.02 9.09 9.05
N GLY A 148 13.16 8.41 9.10
CA GLY A 148 14.49 8.99 9.26
C GLY A 148 15.33 8.90 8.00
N LEU A 149 16.44 9.64 7.99
CA LEU A 149 17.35 9.79 6.85
C LEU A 149 16.64 10.22 5.55
N ALA A 150 15.53 10.93 5.70
CA ALA A 150 14.77 11.50 4.61
C ALA A 150 15.11 13.00 4.46
N GLY A 151 14.67 13.60 3.35
CA GLY A 151 14.73 15.06 3.22
C GLY A 151 13.87 15.73 4.29
N THR A 152 14.23 16.94 4.71
CA THR A 152 13.50 17.73 5.72
C THR A 152 12.65 18.85 5.10
N SER A 153 12.43 18.78 3.77
CA SER A 153 11.60 19.73 3.03
C SER A 153 10.95 19.08 1.82
N ASN A 154 9.83 19.64 1.36
CA ASN A 154 9.03 19.18 0.21
C ASN A 154 9.89 19.00 -1.07
N LYS A 155 10.94 19.82 -1.23
CA LYS A 155 11.85 19.74 -2.40
C LYS A 155 12.84 18.58 -2.33
N THR A 156 13.22 18.16 -1.12
CA THR A 156 14.30 17.18 -0.89
C THR A 156 13.77 15.78 -0.57
N VAL A 157 12.56 15.69 -0.03
CA VAL A 157 11.86 14.42 0.18
C VAL A 157 11.64 13.70 -1.14
N LYS A 158 11.89 12.40 -1.11
CA LYS A 158 11.43 11.49 -2.14
C LYS A 158 10.43 10.56 -1.47
N LEU A 159 9.21 10.57 -1.98
CA LEU A 159 8.15 9.74 -1.48
C LEU A 159 8.45 8.26 -1.78
N PRO A 160 7.92 7.33 -0.96
CA PRO A 160 8.10 5.92 -1.20
C PRO A 160 7.48 5.50 -2.54
N LYS A 161 8.01 4.43 -3.11
CA LYS A 161 7.61 3.90 -4.41
C LYS A 161 7.23 2.44 -4.30
N ASN A 162 6.57 1.91 -5.33
CA ASN A 162 6.29 0.48 -5.46
C ASN A 162 5.50 -0.07 -4.26
N PHE A 163 4.38 0.58 -3.93
CA PHE A 163 3.46 0.06 -2.92
C PHE A 163 2.81 -1.24 -3.41
N ASN A 164 2.83 -2.26 -2.55
CA ASN A 164 2.22 -3.55 -2.77
C ASN A 164 1.36 -3.88 -1.54
N LEU A 165 0.08 -4.11 -1.76
CA LEU A 165 -0.88 -4.47 -0.72
C LEU A 165 -1.30 -5.91 -0.93
N LEU A 166 -0.89 -6.79 -0.01
CA LEU A 166 -1.30 -8.18 -0.02
C LEU A 166 -2.49 -8.34 0.91
N CYS A 167 -3.57 -8.91 0.39
CA CYS A 167 -4.76 -9.28 1.15
C CYS A 167 -4.96 -10.80 1.04
N PRO A 168 -5.78 -11.42 1.89
CA PRO A 168 -6.07 -12.84 1.77
C PRO A 168 -6.70 -13.14 0.41
N GLY A 169 -6.04 -14.00 -0.37
CA GLY A 169 -6.45 -14.33 -1.74
C GLY A 169 -5.65 -13.57 -2.80
N LEU A 170 -5.98 -12.29 -3.04
CA LEU A 170 -5.42 -11.51 -4.14
C LEU A 170 -4.51 -10.38 -3.64
N GLY A 171 -3.41 -10.15 -4.37
CA GLY A 171 -2.54 -9.00 -4.17
C GLY A 171 -3.01 -7.81 -5.00
N TYR A 172 -2.76 -6.60 -4.51
CA TYR A 172 -3.02 -5.35 -5.20
C TYR A 172 -1.71 -4.61 -5.38
N THR A 173 -1.50 -4.06 -6.58
CA THR A 173 -0.36 -3.19 -6.86
C THR A 173 -0.83 -1.78 -7.04
N CYS A 174 -0.02 -0.86 -6.54
CA CYS A 174 -0.28 0.55 -6.67
C CYS A 174 -0.17 1.01 -8.13
N GLY A 175 -1.17 1.76 -8.59
CA GLY A 175 -1.06 2.57 -9.79
C GLY A 175 -0.04 3.71 -9.62
N PRO A 176 0.16 4.57 -10.64
CA PRO A 176 1.03 5.71 -10.52
C PRO A 176 0.53 6.64 -9.39
N ALA A 177 1.41 6.89 -8.42
CA ALA A 177 1.12 7.78 -7.32
C ALA A 177 0.92 9.22 -7.78
N LYS A 178 -0.06 9.91 -7.19
CA LYS A 178 -0.40 11.30 -7.49
C LYS A 178 -0.23 12.14 -6.25
N VAL A 179 0.41 13.31 -6.39
CA VAL A 179 0.45 14.31 -5.32
C VAL A 179 -0.91 14.98 -5.27
N VAL A 180 -1.53 14.98 -4.10
CA VAL A 180 -2.87 15.54 -3.87
C VAL A 180 -2.79 16.75 -2.95
N PRO A 181 -3.79 17.64 -2.94
CA PRO A 181 -3.82 18.78 -2.03
C PRO A 181 -3.74 18.33 -0.56
N SER A 182 -2.98 19.06 0.25
CA SER A 182 -2.73 18.69 1.65
C SER A 182 -4.02 18.60 2.49
N THR A 183 -4.08 17.59 3.33
CA THR A 183 -5.26 17.25 4.13
C THR A 183 -5.41 18.19 5.30
N VAL A 184 -6.64 18.59 5.56
CA VAL A 184 -6.98 19.35 6.75
C VAL A 184 -7.44 18.39 7.84
N TYR A 185 -6.59 18.18 8.84
CA TYR A 185 -6.95 17.49 10.06
C TYR A 185 -7.69 18.44 11.01
N LEU A 186 -8.87 18.02 11.46
CA LEU A 186 -9.58 18.69 12.54
C LEU A 186 -9.20 18.01 13.85
N THR A 187 -8.92 18.80 14.88
CA THR A 187 -8.81 18.26 16.23
C THR A 187 -10.13 17.61 16.66
N PRO A 188 -10.13 16.65 17.61
CA PRO A 188 -11.35 16.00 18.07
C PRO A 188 -12.44 16.97 18.56
N ASP A 189 -12.03 18.10 19.16
CA ASP A 189 -12.91 19.19 19.60
C ASP A 189 -13.36 20.13 18.45
N ARG A 190 -12.88 19.89 17.22
CA ARG A 190 -13.12 20.66 15.98
C ARG A 190 -12.70 22.13 16.03
N ARG A 191 -11.99 22.56 17.07
CA ARG A 191 -11.61 23.97 17.24
C ARG A 191 -10.36 24.36 16.47
N ARG A 192 -9.47 23.40 16.22
CA ARG A 192 -8.20 23.64 15.51
C ARG A 192 -8.16 22.84 14.21
N LYS A 193 -7.80 23.55 13.13
CA LYS A 193 -7.45 22.97 11.84
C LYS A 193 -5.93 22.89 11.76
N THR A 194 -5.41 21.71 11.47
CA THR A 194 -4.00 21.47 11.19
C THR A 194 -3.91 20.93 9.78
N GLN A 195 -3.06 21.50 8.94
CA GLN A 195 -2.88 21.03 7.57
C GLN A 195 -1.67 20.12 7.50
N GLY A 196 -1.79 19.03 6.73
CA GLY A 196 -0.64 18.28 6.25
C GLY A 196 0.27 19.19 5.41
N ILE A 197 1.53 18.80 5.30
CA ILE A 197 2.53 19.57 4.56
C ILE A 197 2.51 19.15 3.09
N ASP A 198 2.56 17.84 2.84
CA ASP A 198 2.48 17.23 1.52
C ASP A 198 1.71 15.92 1.62
N ASP A 199 0.86 15.64 0.63
CA ASP A 199 0.05 14.43 0.57
C ASP A 199 0.23 13.73 -0.77
N MET A 200 0.28 12.40 -0.73
CA MET A 200 0.29 11.55 -1.90
C MET A 200 -0.79 10.49 -1.81
N GLU A 201 -1.49 10.29 -2.91
CA GLU A 201 -2.53 9.28 -3.04
C GLU A 201 -2.17 8.29 -4.13
N CYS A 202 -2.48 7.03 -3.82
CA CYS A 202 -2.12 5.86 -4.57
C CYS A 202 -3.35 4.96 -4.69
N ASP A 203 -3.91 4.87 -5.90
CA ASP A 203 -4.99 3.94 -6.18
C ASP A 203 -4.42 2.53 -6.39
N MET A 204 -4.85 1.57 -5.57
CA MET A 204 -4.45 0.18 -5.69
C MET A 204 -5.39 -0.55 -6.65
N HIS A 205 -4.81 -1.21 -7.65
CA HIS A 205 -5.52 -2.04 -8.60
C HIS A 205 -5.27 -3.51 -8.31
N LEU A 206 -6.30 -4.34 -8.46
CA LEU A 206 -6.24 -5.78 -8.23
C LEU A 206 -5.25 -6.43 -9.21
N PHE A 207 -4.31 -7.22 -8.68
CA PHE A 207 -3.37 -8.00 -9.47
C PHE A 207 -3.84 -9.44 -9.51
N THR A 208 -4.23 -9.93 -10.68
CA THR A 208 -4.24 -11.36 -10.99
C THR A 208 -2.96 -11.70 -11.75
N ILE A 209 -2.45 -12.93 -11.62
CA ILE A 209 -1.22 -13.47 -12.24
C ILE A 209 -1.11 -13.18 -13.77
N SER A 210 -2.20 -12.77 -14.41
CA SER A 210 -2.28 -12.34 -15.81
C SER A 210 -1.63 -11.00 -16.18
N ARG A 211 -1.23 -10.12 -15.23
CA ARG A 211 -0.49 -8.87 -15.54
C ARG A 211 1.04 -9.04 -15.61
N LEU A 212 1.55 -10.16 -16.10
CA LEU A 212 2.91 -10.17 -16.68
C LEU A 212 2.87 -9.52 -18.06
N LYS A 213 2.82 -8.19 -18.10
CA LYS A 213 3.06 -7.43 -19.31
C LYS A 213 4.21 -6.46 -19.09
N GLU A 214 5.41 -7.02 -19.03
CA GLU A 214 6.62 -6.44 -19.59
C GLU A 214 7.66 -7.57 -19.80
N PRO A 215 8.06 -7.86 -21.04
CA PRO A 215 8.82 -9.06 -21.40
C PRO A 215 10.32 -8.75 -21.39
N GLU A 216 10.90 -8.37 -20.26
CA GLU A 216 12.36 -8.29 -20.15
C GLU A 216 12.83 -8.76 -18.77
N LEU A 217 12.61 -10.04 -18.46
CA LEU A 217 13.50 -10.84 -17.60
C LEU A 217 12.98 -12.29 -17.58
N LEU A 218 13.58 -13.11 -18.44
CA LEU A 218 13.72 -14.54 -18.22
C LEU A 218 14.35 -14.74 -16.84
N CYS A 219 13.56 -15.13 -15.83
CA CYS A 219 14.05 -15.81 -14.64
C CYS A 219 13.00 -16.79 -14.12
N PHE A 220 13.22 -18.06 -14.48
CA PHE A 220 12.97 -19.26 -13.69
C PHE A 220 12.09 -19.10 -12.44
N VAL A 221 10.91 -19.72 -12.46
CA VAL A 221 10.50 -20.61 -11.36
C VAL A 221 10.02 -21.92 -11.97
N LEU A 222 11.00 -22.76 -12.28
CA LEU A 222 10.86 -24.21 -12.24
C LEU A 222 10.88 -24.59 -10.75
N VAL A 223 9.96 -25.48 -10.36
CA VAL A 223 10.00 -26.35 -9.17
C VAL A 223 9.70 -25.68 -7.81
N PHE A 224 8.62 -26.13 -7.15
CA PHE A 224 8.74 -27.13 -6.08
C PHE A 224 7.48 -28.01 -5.99
N LEU A 225 7.70 -29.26 -6.45
CA LEU A 225 6.96 -30.53 -6.28
C LEU A 225 5.51 -30.64 -6.77
#